data_AF-T0PQS9-F1
#
_entry.id   AF-T0PQS9-F1
#
_cell.length_a   1.000
_cell.length_b   1.000
_cell.length_c   1.000
_cell.angle_alpha   90.00
_cell.angle_beta   90.00
_cell.angle_gamma   90.00
#
_symmetry.space_group_name_H-M   'P 1'
#
loop_
_entity.id
_entity.type
_entity.pdbx_description
1 polymer ?
#
loop_
_entity_poly.entity_id
_entity_poly.type
_entity_poly.pdbx_seq_one_letter_code
_entity_poly.pdbx_strand_id
1 'polypeptide(L)'
;MGLPLRQGGGLSPAFALMLTGVLALTGVVIELVRGYSGQSLLSAAADAVLYSAADSDTAAEDAVALVQANLAGRPLQVGPPGLSQSEQGSQVILQGHVPALMDLSAIGEGGDMPVAAAARASSARTRIEIALVLDVSNSMSGAPMKAIKQGLTEFGEVLFGRERRNQDRVVSIIPATGLVNIGDHPELFHPESLAFPFGLQTLAHERGWSNLLTRDVPGRQRKAFCARLPEHVDGIDRLAELTPGWIRKLEQAPGGETQPKLYYSTKPPAIKQYEDGTPLRAFAPRENPLERYLENRRDKLGIFDDPDCGVSPIQAHLSTRAEYRQALDTLYAAFNTNTAEGVMWGWRLLSPQWQGRWGQGAAELPRPYGQADNRKIMVLFSDGEHMGPEAALRDRKQLLLCREMKRKGIQVYTVAFEGDARFVAQCASDRSQAYKATSGNIRTVLTRLASAINDVVLTK
;
A
#
# COMPACT_ATOMS: atom_id res chain seq x y z
N MET A 1 71.51 22.44 -81.64
CA MET A 1 71.16 22.70 -80.22
C MET A 1 69.66 23.00 -80.15
N GLY A 2 68.84 21.97 -79.95
CA GLY A 2 67.40 22.13 -79.67
C GLY A 2 67.19 22.00 -78.17
N LEU A 3 66.68 23.06 -77.54
CA LEU A 3 66.26 23.03 -76.14
C LEU A 3 64.80 22.55 -76.10
N PRO A 4 64.45 21.52 -75.31
CA PRO A 4 63.07 21.12 -75.12
C PRO A 4 62.38 22.14 -74.21
N LEU A 5 61.31 22.77 -74.71
CA LEU A 5 60.40 23.56 -73.90
C LEU A 5 59.63 22.61 -72.98
N ARG A 6 59.97 22.63 -71.68
CA ARG A 6 59.18 22.03 -70.61
C ARG A 6 57.77 22.61 -70.62
N GLN A 7 56.78 21.79 -70.94
CA GLN A 7 55.38 22.10 -70.63
C GLN A 7 55.16 21.91 -69.12
N GLY A 8 55.16 23.00 -68.36
CA GLY A 8 54.66 23.01 -67.00
C GLY A 8 53.13 23.03 -67.04
N GLY A 9 52.48 21.97 -66.57
CA GLY A 9 51.03 21.95 -66.40
C GLY A 9 50.60 22.95 -65.33
N GLY A 10 50.03 24.08 -65.75
CA GLY A 10 49.48 25.10 -64.85
C GLY A 10 48.02 24.84 -64.54
N LEU A 11 47.67 24.70 -63.26
CA LEU A 11 46.28 24.72 -62.78
C LEU A 11 45.63 26.07 -63.09
N SER A 12 44.42 26.07 -63.66
CA SER A 12 43.71 27.32 -63.93
C SER A 12 43.33 28.04 -62.63
N PRO A 13 43.41 29.38 -62.56
CA PRO A 13 42.99 30.15 -61.37
C PRO A 13 41.54 29.87 -60.95
N ALA A 14 40.65 29.60 -61.92
CA ALA A 14 39.26 29.24 -61.66
C ALA A 14 39.11 27.89 -60.95
N PHE A 15 39.93 26.89 -61.30
CA PHE A 15 39.93 25.58 -60.65
C PHE A 15 40.43 25.68 -59.20
N ALA A 16 41.46 26.50 -58.93
CA ALA A 16 41.95 26.73 -57.58
C ALA A 16 40.89 27.38 -56.66
N LEU A 17 40.12 28.34 -57.18
CA LEU A 17 39.01 28.97 -56.45
C LEU A 17 37.86 27.98 -56.19
N MET A 18 37.52 27.13 -57.17
CA MET A 18 36.47 26.13 -56.98
C MET A 18 36.89 25.06 -55.97
N LEU A 19 38.14 24.60 -56.03
CA LEU A 19 38.68 23.60 -55.10
C LEU A 19 38.71 24.11 -53.66
N THR A 20 39.14 25.36 -53.45
CA THR A 20 39.12 25.99 -52.12
C THR A 20 37.70 26.13 -51.59
N GLY A 21 36.73 26.51 -52.43
CA GLY A 21 35.31 26.55 -52.07
C GLY A 21 34.75 25.17 -51.67
N VAL A 22 35.07 24.12 -52.42
CA VAL A 22 34.65 22.74 -52.10
C VAL A 22 35.28 22.25 -50.79
N LEU A 23 36.56 22.53 -50.56
CA LEU A 23 37.24 22.16 -49.32
C LEU A 23 36.67 22.91 -48.10
N ALA A 24 36.37 24.19 -48.23
CA ALA A 24 35.73 24.98 -47.19
C ALA A 24 34.33 24.44 -46.84
N LEU A 25 33.50 24.14 -47.85
CA LEU A 25 32.18 23.52 -47.65
C LEU A 25 32.29 22.15 -46.99
N THR A 26 33.24 21.32 -47.42
CA THR A 26 33.49 20.01 -46.80
C THR A 26 33.89 20.18 -45.33
N GLY A 27 34.72 21.19 -45.02
CA GLY A 27 35.12 21.49 -43.66
C GLY A 27 33.94 21.87 -42.76
N VAL A 28 33.08 22.77 -43.22
CA VAL A 28 31.84 23.16 -42.52
C VAL A 28 30.94 21.95 -42.28
N VAL A 29 30.76 21.09 -43.29
CA VAL A 29 29.94 19.87 -43.16
C VAL A 29 30.52 18.93 -42.10
N ILE A 30 31.84 18.73 -42.07
CA ILE A 30 32.51 17.90 -41.04
C ILE A 30 32.26 18.48 -39.64
N GLU A 31 32.39 19.79 -39.45
CA GLU A 31 32.15 20.42 -38.14
C GLU A 31 30.69 20.29 -37.71
N LEU A 32 29.74 20.49 -38.62
CA LEU A 32 28.31 20.27 -38.34
C LEU A 32 28.04 18.82 -37.92
N VAL A 33 28.58 17.84 -38.65
CA VAL A 33 28.40 16.41 -38.31
C VAL A 33 29.00 16.09 -36.94
N ARG A 34 30.17 16.66 -36.59
CA ARG A 34 30.79 16.49 -35.27
C ARG A 34 29.94 17.15 -34.18
N GLY A 35 29.40 18.33 -34.43
CA GLY A 35 28.46 19.03 -33.55
C GLY A 35 27.22 18.19 -33.24
N TYR A 36 26.53 17.71 -34.28
CA TYR A 36 25.36 16.83 -34.12
C TYR A 36 25.69 15.53 -33.41
N SER A 37 26.86 14.95 -33.69
CA SER A 37 27.33 13.73 -33.00
C SER A 37 27.59 14.01 -31.51
N GLY A 38 28.20 15.15 -31.18
CA GLY A 38 28.42 15.60 -29.80
C GLY A 38 27.12 15.81 -29.05
N GLN A 39 26.15 16.48 -29.67
CA GLN A 39 24.81 16.69 -29.10
C GLN A 39 24.08 15.36 -28.82
N SER A 40 24.14 14.41 -29.75
CA SER A 40 23.53 13.08 -29.59
C SER A 40 24.17 12.28 -28.46
N LEU A 41 25.51 12.28 -28.37
CA LEU A 41 26.25 11.64 -27.29
C LEU A 41 25.93 12.26 -25.93
N LEU A 42 25.85 13.59 -25.86
CA LEU A 42 25.53 14.31 -24.62
C LEU A 42 24.10 13.99 -24.16
N SER A 43 23.14 13.85 -25.08
CA SER A 43 21.78 13.42 -24.77
C SER A 43 21.74 12.02 -24.18
N ALA A 44 22.41 11.06 -24.82
CA ALA A 44 22.48 9.68 -24.32
C ALA A 44 23.14 9.58 -22.93
N ALA A 45 24.18 10.39 -22.69
CA ALA A 45 24.82 10.47 -21.38
C ALA A 45 23.88 11.09 -20.33
N ALA A 46 23.12 12.13 -20.68
CA ALA A 46 22.15 12.75 -19.77
C ALA A 46 21.04 11.77 -19.35
N ASP A 47 20.55 10.94 -20.26
CA ASP A 47 19.55 9.91 -19.96
C ASP A 47 20.10 8.81 -19.03
N ALA A 48 21.33 8.35 -19.28
CA ALA A 48 21.99 7.35 -18.43
C ALA A 48 22.25 7.89 -17.01
N VAL A 49 22.68 9.15 -16.91
CA VAL A 49 22.91 9.83 -15.64
C VAL A 49 21.59 10.05 -14.89
N LEU A 50 20.52 10.47 -15.58
CA LEU A 50 19.20 10.66 -14.98
C LEU A 50 18.66 9.38 -14.37
N TYR A 51 18.80 8.24 -15.06
CA TYR A 51 18.36 6.95 -14.55
C TYR A 51 19.06 6.58 -13.24
N SER A 52 20.39 6.75 -13.17
CA SER A 52 21.15 6.45 -11.96
C SER A 52 20.92 7.48 -10.84
N ALA A 53 20.86 8.76 -11.19
CA ALA A 53 20.69 9.85 -10.23
C ALA A 53 19.27 9.90 -9.64
N ALA A 54 18.28 9.30 -10.30
CA ALA A 54 16.93 9.17 -9.76
C ALA A 54 16.83 8.18 -8.59
N ASP A 55 17.77 7.23 -8.47
CA ASP A 55 17.72 6.11 -7.52
C ASP A 55 18.94 6.04 -6.58
N SER A 56 19.85 7.03 -6.63
CA SER A 56 21.11 7.01 -5.87
C SER A 56 21.14 7.97 -4.66
N ASP A 57 21.63 7.47 -3.52
CA ASP A 57 21.91 8.24 -2.30
C ASP A 57 23.10 9.21 -2.47
N THR A 58 23.97 8.96 -3.47
CA THR A 58 25.15 9.77 -3.83
C THR A 58 25.00 10.32 -5.25
N ALA A 59 23.78 10.72 -5.63
CA ALA A 59 23.42 11.11 -6.99
C ALA A 59 24.39 12.10 -7.66
N ALA A 60 24.96 13.05 -6.91
CA ALA A 60 25.96 13.99 -7.43
C ALA A 60 27.30 13.33 -7.79
N GLU A 61 27.80 12.43 -6.94
CA GLU A 61 29.05 11.71 -7.17
C GLU A 61 28.88 10.67 -8.29
N ASP A 62 27.78 9.93 -8.27
CA ASP A 62 27.43 8.92 -9.27
C ASP A 62 27.22 9.55 -10.65
N ALA A 63 26.56 10.71 -10.71
CA ALA A 63 26.38 11.45 -11.95
C ALA A 63 27.73 11.87 -12.56
N VAL A 64 28.65 12.39 -11.74
CA VAL A 64 29.99 12.75 -12.22
C VAL A 64 30.72 11.52 -12.75
N ALA A 65 30.70 10.40 -12.03
CA ALA A 65 31.33 9.16 -12.45
C ALA A 65 30.74 8.61 -13.76
N LEU A 66 29.43 8.68 -13.92
CA LEU A 66 28.73 8.23 -15.13
C LEU A 66 28.96 9.13 -16.34
N VAL A 67 28.98 10.45 -16.15
CA VAL A 67 29.35 11.39 -17.22
C VAL A 67 30.78 11.10 -17.70
N GLN A 68 31.72 10.91 -16.76
CA GLN A 68 33.10 10.57 -17.10
C GLN A 68 33.21 9.24 -17.83
N ALA A 69 32.50 8.20 -17.36
CA ALA A 69 32.52 6.88 -17.98
C ALA A 69 31.93 6.87 -19.40
N ASN A 70 30.80 7.56 -19.62
CA ASN A 70 30.12 7.59 -20.91
C ASN A 70 30.87 8.43 -21.96
N LEU A 71 31.63 9.43 -21.53
CA LEU A 71 32.28 10.41 -22.41
C LEU A 71 33.80 10.24 -22.50
N ALA A 72 34.37 9.28 -21.77
CA ALA A 72 35.81 8.97 -21.82
C ALA A 72 36.29 8.73 -23.26
N GLY A 73 37.34 9.45 -23.67
CA GLY A 73 37.95 9.31 -25.00
C GLY A 73 37.12 9.88 -26.15
N ARG A 74 36.03 10.61 -25.88
CA ARG A 74 35.24 11.31 -26.91
C ARG A 74 35.77 12.74 -27.13
N PRO A 75 35.67 13.29 -28.35
CA PRO A 75 36.09 14.67 -28.65
C PRO A 75 35.03 15.68 -28.17
N LEU A 76 34.73 15.66 -26.86
CA LEU A 76 33.70 16.46 -26.22
C LEU A 76 34.17 16.85 -24.82
N GLN A 77 34.18 18.15 -24.52
CA GLN A 77 34.52 18.65 -23.19
C GLN A 77 33.23 19.00 -22.45
N VAL A 78 33.00 18.44 -21.27
CA VAL A 78 31.75 18.63 -20.51
C VAL A 78 32.06 19.18 -19.14
N GLY A 79 31.26 20.16 -18.70
CA GLY A 79 31.30 20.69 -17.35
C GLY A 79 30.68 19.74 -16.32
N PRO A 80 30.67 20.12 -15.03
CA PRO A 80 29.98 19.33 -14.00
C PRO A 80 28.47 19.23 -14.31
N PRO A 81 27.84 18.07 -14.06
CA PRO A 81 26.40 17.90 -14.29
C PRO A 81 25.59 18.80 -13.36
N GLY A 82 24.65 19.56 -13.92
CA GLY A 82 23.64 20.28 -13.15
C GLY A 82 22.51 19.35 -12.76
N LEU A 83 22.41 19.00 -11.48
CA LEU A 83 21.36 18.13 -10.95
C LEU A 83 20.36 18.95 -10.14
N SER A 84 19.07 18.78 -10.42
CA SER A 84 18.01 19.21 -9.52
C SER A 84 17.07 18.05 -9.23
N GLN A 85 16.88 17.76 -7.95
CA GLN A 85 15.90 16.79 -7.48
C GLN A 85 14.80 17.57 -6.76
N SER A 86 13.55 17.28 -7.11
CA SER A 86 12.37 17.88 -6.49
C SER A 86 11.29 16.82 -6.27
N GLU A 87 10.24 17.16 -5.53
CA GLU A 87 9.05 16.30 -5.40
C GLU A 87 8.35 16.02 -6.75
N GLN A 88 8.57 16.86 -7.76
CA GLN A 88 7.99 16.71 -9.10
C GLN A 88 8.85 15.84 -10.03
N GLY A 89 10.04 15.42 -9.56
CA GLY A 89 10.98 14.62 -10.34
C GLY A 89 12.42 15.12 -10.29
N SER A 90 13.26 14.40 -11.02
CA SER A 90 14.69 14.66 -11.17
C SER A 90 14.97 15.24 -12.56
N GLN A 91 15.83 16.24 -12.61
CA GLN A 91 16.33 16.81 -13.86
C GLN A 91 17.86 16.81 -13.84
N VAL A 92 18.42 16.43 -14.99
CA VAL A 92 19.86 16.50 -15.27
C VAL A 92 20.06 17.47 -16.43
N ILE A 93 21.02 18.37 -16.29
CA ILE A 93 21.48 19.27 -17.36
C ILE A 93 22.98 19.04 -17.54
N LEU A 94 23.38 18.63 -18.73
CA LEU A 94 24.78 18.53 -19.13
C LEU A 94 25.09 19.64 -20.13
N GLN A 95 26.20 20.33 -19.93
CA GLN A 95 26.68 21.38 -20.82
C GLN A 95 28.13 21.10 -21.20
N GLY A 96 28.44 21.27 -22.48
CA GLY A 96 29.77 21.01 -22.99
C GLY A 96 30.06 21.73 -24.30
N HIS A 97 31.26 21.51 -24.81
CA HIS A 97 31.74 22.08 -26.06
C HIS A 97 32.44 21.02 -26.89
N VAL A 98 32.19 21.01 -28.20
CA VAL A 98 32.92 20.19 -29.17
C VAL A 98 34.09 21.02 -29.71
N PRO A 99 35.34 20.60 -29.47
CA PRO A 99 36.49 21.36 -29.95
C PRO A 99 36.53 21.44 -31.48
N ALA A 100 36.72 22.63 -32.02
CA ALA A 100 36.85 22.84 -33.46
C ALA A 100 38.07 22.09 -34.01
N LEU A 101 37.91 21.39 -35.13
CA LEU A 101 39.00 20.76 -35.88
C LEU A 101 39.67 21.76 -36.83
N MET A 102 38.89 22.71 -37.36
CA MET A 102 39.32 23.71 -38.34
C MET A 102 39.04 25.13 -37.83
N ASP A 103 40.00 26.03 -38.04
CA ASP A 103 39.82 27.45 -37.79
C ASP A 103 39.03 28.09 -38.94
N LEU A 104 37.71 28.17 -38.76
CA LEU A 104 36.78 28.79 -39.69
C LEU A 104 36.47 30.26 -39.32
N SER A 105 37.33 30.90 -38.51
CA SER A 105 37.16 32.30 -38.11
C SER A 105 37.06 33.27 -39.30
N ALA A 106 37.69 32.94 -40.44
CA ALA A 106 37.64 33.71 -41.68
C ALA A 106 36.22 33.84 -42.30
N ILE A 107 35.28 32.96 -41.92
CA ILE A 107 33.88 32.99 -42.38
C ILE A 107 32.89 33.34 -41.25
N GLY A 108 33.38 33.78 -40.08
CA GLY A 108 32.56 34.17 -38.94
C GLY A 108 32.04 33.01 -38.08
N GLU A 109 32.38 31.77 -38.41
CA GLU A 109 32.00 30.55 -37.67
C GLU A 109 33.23 29.82 -37.11
N GLY A 110 34.10 30.53 -36.39
CA GLY A 110 35.26 29.94 -35.72
C GLY A 110 35.05 29.78 -34.21
N GLY A 111 35.30 28.58 -33.68
CA GLY A 111 35.33 28.32 -32.24
C GLY A 111 34.73 26.98 -31.84
N ASP A 112 34.89 26.61 -30.57
CA ASP A 112 34.29 25.40 -30.02
C ASP A 112 32.75 25.49 -30.08
N MET A 113 32.11 24.41 -30.53
CA MET A 113 30.65 24.39 -30.71
C MET A 113 29.97 24.03 -29.38
N PRO A 114 29.15 24.93 -28.79
CA PRO A 114 28.45 24.63 -27.55
C PRO A 114 27.36 23.58 -27.79
N VAL A 115 27.29 22.61 -26.90
CA VAL A 115 26.26 21.56 -26.88
C VAL A 115 25.68 21.45 -25.48
N ALA A 116 24.37 21.20 -25.40
CA ALA A 116 23.68 21.09 -24.12
C ALA A 116 22.56 20.06 -24.21
N ALA A 117 22.48 19.17 -23.22
CA ALA A 117 21.41 18.19 -23.11
C ALA A 117 20.73 18.32 -21.76
N ALA A 118 19.41 18.15 -21.76
CA ALA A 118 18.62 18.08 -20.54
C ALA A 118 17.75 16.83 -20.57
N ALA A 119 17.83 16.03 -19.52
CA ALA A 119 16.98 14.87 -19.30
C ALA A 119 16.12 15.11 -18.07
N ARG A 120 14.84 14.72 -18.11
CA ARG A 120 13.89 14.86 -17.00
C ARG A 120 13.18 13.54 -16.74
N ALA A 121 13.16 13.11 -15.49
CA ALA A 121 12.32 12.01 -15.01
C ALA A 121 11.28 12.62 -14.07
N SER A 122 10.00 12.46 -14.40
CA SER A 122 8.94 12.72 -13.43
C SER A 122 8.92 11.57 -12.43
N SER A 123 9.37 11.80 -11.20
CA SER A 123 9.08 10.89 -10.09
C SER A 123 7.66 11.20 -9.62
N ALA A 124 6.65 10.64 -10.30
CA ALA A 124 5.40 10.42 -9.61
C ALA A 124 5.70 9.36 -8.54
N ARG A 125 6.12 9.80 -7.34
CA ARG A 125 6.20 8.95 -6.14
C ARG A 125 4.81 8.36 -5.96
N THR A 126 4.58 7.19 -6.53
CA THR A 126 3.28 6.54 -6.47
C THR A 126 3.18 6.03 -5.07
N ARG A 127 2.34 6.64 -4.25
CA ARG A 127 2.09 6.25 -2.88
C ARG A 127 1.10 5.09 -2.85
N ILE A 128 1.19 4.22 -1.84
CA ILE A 128 0.32 3.04 -1.73
C ILE A 128 -0.17 2.90 -0.28
N GLU A 129 -1.49 2.78 -0.14
CA GLU A 129 -2.16 2.43 1.10
C GLU A 129 -2.78 1.02 0.94
N ILE A 130 -2.36 0.07 1.77
CA ILE A 130 -2.80 -1.32 1.72
C ILE A 130 -3.59 -1.66 2.98
N ALA A 131 -4.77 -2.26 2.83
CA ALA A 131 -5.49 -2.94 3.90
C ALA A 131 -5.43 -4.45 3.70
N LEU A 132 -4.71 -5.15 4.57
CA LEU A 132 -4.61 -6.61 4.62
C LEU A 132 -5.70 -7.15 5.54
N VAL A 133 -6.80 -7.63 4.95
CA VAL A 133 -7.86 -8.31 5.68
C VAL A 133 -7.48 -9.78 5.77
N LEU A 134 -7.24 -10.25 7.00
CA LEU A 134 -6.74 -11.59 7.26
C LEU A 134 -7.79 -12.38 8.03
N ASP A 135 -8.27 -13.46 7.43
CA ASP A 135 -8.98 -14.49 8.16
C ASP A 135 -8.06 -15.13 9.20
N VAL A 136 -8.43 -14.97 10.47
CA VAL A 136 -7.74 -15.59 11.60
C VAL A 136 -8.72 -16.45 12.39
N SER A 137 -9.64 -17.13 11.72
CA SER A 137 -10.56 -18.09 12.32
C SER A 137 -9.85 -19.37 12.81
N ASN A 138 -10.59 -20.28 13.46
CA ASN A 138 -10.00 -21.41 14.19
C ASN A 138 -9.37 -22.44 13.25
N SER A 139 -9.89 -22.55 12.02
CA SER A 139 -9.31 -23.34 10.93
C SER A 139 -7.91 -22.87 10.54
N MET A 140 -7.59 -21.61 10.85
CA MET A 140 -6.28 -21.02 10.61
C MET A 140 -5.27 -21.36 11.69
N SER A 141 -5.66 -22.03 12.78
CA SER A 141 -4.75 -22.39 13.89
C SER A 141 -3.62 -23.34 13.47
N GLY A 142 -2.48 -23.28 14.17
CA GLY A 142 -1.36 -24.20 13.93
C GLY A 142 -0.58 -23.95 12.64
N ALA A 143 -0.56 -24.94 11.74
CA ALA A 143 0.27 -24.91 10.54
C ALA A 143 -0.14 -23.82 9.51
N PRO A 144 -1.44 -23.63 9.20
CA PRO A 144 -1.92 -22.50 8.40
C PRO A 144 -1.43 -21.13 8.89
N MET A 145 -1.64 -20.78 10.17
CA MET A 145 -1.18 -19.51 10.74
C MET A 145 0.33 -19.32 10.57
N LYS A 146 1.11 -20.38 10.82
CA LYS A 146 2.56 -20.35 10.63
C LYS A 146 2.94 -20.07 9.17
N ALA A 147 2.29 -20.75 8.22
CA ALA A 147 2.54 -20.59 6.80
C ALA A 147 2.18 -19.17 6.32
N ILE A 148 1.08 -18.62 6.82
CA ILE A 148 0.62 -17.26 6.48
C ILE A 148 1.53 -16.20 7.08
N LYS A 149 1.90 -16.31 8.37
CA LYS A 149 2.88 -15.41 8.98
C LYS A 149 4.19 -15.39 8.20
N GLN A 150 4.67 -16.56 7.77
CA GLN A 150 5.86 -16.67 6.92
C GLN A 150 5.67 -15.99 5.55
N GLY A 151 4.57 -16.24 4.85
CA GLY A 151 4.31 -15.62 3.56
C GLY A 151 4.10 -14.09 3.66
N LEU A 152 3.40 -13.63 4.70
CA LEU A 152 3.23 -12.20 5.00
C LEU A 152 4.55 -11.53 5.39
N THR A 153 5.48 -12.27 5.97
CA THR A 153 6.85 -11.78 6.18
C THR A 153 7.47 -11.40 4.84
N GLU A 154 7.53 -12.36 3.91
CA GLU A 154 8.11 -12.17 2.58
C GLU A 154 7.38 -11.07 1.79
N PHE A 155 6.06 -10.97 1.95
CA PHE A 155 5.27 -9.88 1.40
C PHE A 155 5.81 -8.51 1.87
N GLY A 156 6.01 -8.35 3.18
CA GLY A 156 6.58 -7.13 3.76
C GLY A 156 8.01 -6.86 3.31
N GLU A 157 8.84 -7.91 3.19
CA GLU A 157 10.20 -7.79 2.66
C GLU A 157 10.23 -7.19 1.26
N VAL A 158 9.38 -7.68 0.36
CA VAL A 158 9.28 -7.14 -1.00
C VAL A 158 8.67 -5.75 -1.02
N LEU A 159 7.61 -5.53 -0.24
CA LEU A 159 6.87 -4.27 -0.22
C LEU A 159 7.75 -3.12 0.28
N PHE A 160 8.43 -3.31 1.41
CA PHE A 160 9.25 -2.29 2.06
C PHE A 160 10.72 -2.30 1.60
N GLY A 161 11.16 -3.32 0.86
CA GLY A 161 12.57 -3.52 0.49
C GLY A 161 13.13 -2.55 -0.56
N ARG A 162 12.27 -1.82 -1.29
CA ARG A 162 12.70 -0.92 -2.39
C ARG A 162 12.98 0.53 -1.98
N GLU A 163 12.62 1.01 -0.78
CA GLU A 163 12.86 2.41 -0.38
C GLU A 163 13.23 2.55 1.11
N ARG A 164 14.31 3.30 1.40
CA ARG A 164 14.89 3.45 2.75
C ARG A 164 14.15 4.42 3.68
N ARG A 165 13.13 5.16 3.21
CA ARG A 165 12.28 6.05 4.02
C ARG A 165 10.84 6.05 3.50
N ASN A 166 10.01 5.13 3.99
CA ASN A 166 8.68 4.86 3.41
C ASN A 166 7.52 5.50 4.20
N GLN A 167 7.25 6.79 3.98
CA GLN A 167 5.88 7.33 4.21
C GLN A 167 4.98 7.16 2.96
N ASP A 168 5.58 6.69 1.87
CA ASP A 168 4.90 6.45 0.59
C ASP A 168 4.26 5.06 0.54
N ARG A 169 4.57 4.15 1.46
CA ARG A 169 3.97 2.81 1.58
C ARG A 169 3.43 2.62 2.99
N VAL A 170 2.14 2.35 3.07
CA VAL A 170 1.46 2.16 4.35
C VAL A 170 0.61 0.92 4.32
N VAL A 171 0.72 0.08 5.34
CA VAL A 171 -0.02 -1.18 5.45
C VAL A 171 -0.82 -1.21 6.75
N SER A 172 -2.11 -1.46 6.65
CA SER A 172 -2.95 -1.79 7.79
C SER A 172 -3.25 -3.28 7.80
N ILE A 173 -3.17 -3.93 8.96
CA ILE A 173 -3.51 -5.34 9.15
C ILE A 173 -4.83 -5.42 9.93
N ILE A 174 -5.80 -6.17 9.38
CA ILE A 174 -7.15 -6.33 9.92
C ILE A 174 -7.38 -7.82 10.17
N PRO A 175 -7.16 -8.32 11.39
CA PRO A 175 -7.49 -9.68 11.77
C PRO A 175 -9.01 -9.82 11.90
N ALA A 176 -9.61 -10.72 11.12
CA ALA A 176 -11.04 -10.97 11.09
C ALA A 176 -11.36 -12.36 11.65
N THR A 177 -12.24 -12.38 12.65
CA THR A 177 -12.83 -13.59 13.24
C THR A 177 -14.35 -13.47 13.12
N GLY A 178 -15.16 -13.89 14.09
CA GLY A 178 -16.58 -13.53 14.16
C GLY A 178 -16.84 -12.03 14.30
N LEU A 179 -15.87 -11.31 14.89
CA LEU A 179 -15.83 -9.86 15.08
C LEU A 179 -14.45 -9.32 14.67
N VAL A 180 -14.28 -7.99 14.76
CA VAL A 180 -12.96 -7.35 14.60
C VAL A 180 -12.63 -6.57 15.85
N ASN A 181 -11.49 -6.88 16.46
CA ASN A 181 -10.93 -6.13 17.57
C ASN A 181 -10.28 -4.86 17.03
N ILE A 182 -10.84 -3.70 17.36
CA ILE A 182 -10.35 -2.44 16.81
C ILE A 182 -9.18 -1.87 17.60
N GLY A 183 -8.83 -2.48 18.75
CA GLY A 183 -7.84 -1.95 19.69
C GLY A 183 -8.44 -1.01 20.74
N ASP A 184 -7.60 -0.55 21.65
CA ASP A 184 -8.00 0.38 22.73
C ASP A 184 -8.10 1.81 22.20
N HIS A 185 -9.20 2.07 21.48
CA HIS A 185 -9.53 3.35 20.86
C HIS A 185 -10.83 3.91 21.45
N PRO A 186 -10.83 4.37 22.72
CA PRO A 186 -12.02 4.91 23.37
C PRO A 186 -12.65 6.06 22.58
N GLU A 187 -11.84 6.84 21.85
CA GLU A 187 -12.26 7.95 21.01
C GLU A 187 -13.12 7.56 19.80
N LEU A 188 -13.11 6.28 19.40
CA LEU A 188 -13.92 5.77 18.30
C LEU A 188 -15.34 5.37 18.74
N PHE A 189 -15.62 5.33 20.05
CA PHE A 189 -16.93 4.93 20.57
C PHE A 189 -17.76 6.12 21.03
N HIS A 190 -19.07 6.02 20.84
CA HIS A 190 -20.01 6.96 21.46
C HIS A 190 -20.00 6.78 22.99
N PRO A 191 -20.08 7.84 23.80
CA PRO A 191 -20.17 7.71 25.26
C PRO A 191 -21.29 6.78 25.73
N GLU A 192 -22.45 6.80 25.06
CA GLU A 192 -23.56 5.88 25.36
C GLU A 192 -23.25 4.42 25.01
N SER A 193 -22.40 4.18 24.01
CA SER A 193 -21.93 2.83 23.66
C SER A 193 -20.97 2.24 24.69
N LEU A 194 -20.41 3.10 25.56
CA LEU A 194 -19.56 2.68 26.67
C LEU A 194 -20.37 2.49 27.97
N ALA A 195 -21.53 3.13 28.07
CA ALA A 195 -22.41 2.99 29.23
C ALA A 195 -23.01 1.57 29.32
N PHE A 196 -23.27 1.12 30.55
CA PHE A 196 -23.98 -0.14 30.73
C PHE A 196 -25.47 0.01 30.35
N PRO A 197 -26.01 -0.84 29.47
CA PRO A 197 -27.44 -0.86 29.19
C PRO A 197 -28.22 -1.26 30.45
N PHE A 198 -29.51 -0.92 30.49
CA PHE A 198 -30.42 -1.22 31.62
C PHE A 198 -30.22 -2.62 32.20
N GLY A 199 -30.17 -3.65 31.35
CA GLY A 199 -30.07 -5.03 31.80
C GLY A 199 -28.76 -5.41 32.50
N LEU A 200 -27.70 -4.62 32.35
CA LEU A 200 -26.40 -4.83 32.98
C LEU A 200 -26.16 -3.88 34.16
N GLN A 201 -27.06 -2.93 34.44
CA GLN A 201 -26.87 -1.95 35.51
C GLN A 201 -26.76 -2.60 36.89
N THR A 202 -27.58 -3.62 37.18
CA THR A 202 -27.50 -4.38 38.44
C THR A 202 -26.10 -4.95 38.64
N LEU A 203 -25.58 -5.64 37.62
CA LEU A 203 -24.26 -6.24 37.68
C LEU A 203 -23.16 -5.19 37.80
N ALA A 204 -23.21 -4.13 37.00
CA ALA A 204 -22.22 -3.06 37.03
C ALA A 204 -22.14 -2.41 38.42
N HIS A 205 -23.27 -2.16 39.06
CA HIS A 205 -23.33 -1.63 40.42
C HIS A 205 -22.74 -2.62 41.44
N GLU A 206 -23.12 -3.90 41.41
CA GLU A 206 -22.57 -4.94 42.30
C GLU A 206 -21.06 -5.11 42.18
N ARG A 207 -20.50 -4.85 40.99
CA ARG A 207 -19.07 -4.99 40.67
C ARG A 207 -18.28 -3.69 40.79
N GLY A 208 -18.95 -2.54 40.99
CA GLY A 208 -18.32 -1.22 40.99
C GLY A 208 -17.72 -0.83 39.62
N TRP A 209 -18.30 -1.30 38.52
CA TRP A 209 -17.84 -0.95 37.18
C TRP A 209 -18.41 0.39 36.72
N SER A 210 -17.55 1.27 36.21
CA SER A 210 -17.95 2.60 35.76
C SER A 210 -18.53 2.58 34.34
N ASN A 211 -17.94 1.80 33.45
CA ASN A 211 -18.38 1.62 32.07
C ASN A 211 -17.85 0.30 31.49
N LEU A 212 -18.24 -0.02 30.25
CA LEU A 212 -17.84 -1.24 29.55
C LEU A 212 -16.33 -1.35 29.22
N LEU A 213 -15.56 -0.26 29.36
CA LEU A 213 -14.09 -0.26 29.25
C LEU A 213 -13.38 -0.61 30.56
N THR A 214 -14.10 -0.70 31.68
CA THR A 214 -13.53 -1.10 32.96
C THR A 214 -12.76 -2.41 32.83
N ARG A 215 -11.49 -2.45 33.26
CA ARG A 215 -10.57 -3.59 33.06
C ARG A 215 -11.14 -4.96 33.48
N ASP A 216 -12.00 -4.99 34.49
CA ASP A 216 -12.60 -6.22 35.01
C ASP A 216 -13.83 -6.72 34.27
N VAL A 217 -14.38 -5.91 33.37
CA VAL A 217 -15.43 -6.36 32.45
C VAL A 217 -14.82 -7.44 31.54
N PRO A 218 -15.53 -8.57 31.30
CA PRO A 218 -15.07 -9.61 30.38
C PRO A 218 -14.60 -9.05 29.03
N GLY A 219 -13.51 -9.61 28.52
CA GLY A 219 -12.78 -9.19 27.32
C GLY A 219 -11.72 -8.12 27.56
N ARG A 220 -11.92 -7.20 28.52
CA ARG A 220 -11.06 -6.01 28.68
C ARG A 220 -9.65 -6.33 29.14
N GLN A 221 -9.49 -7.22 30.11
CA GLN A 221 -8.17 -7.64 30.59
C GLN A 221 -7.32 -8.29 29.48
N ARG A 222 -7.96 -8.99 28.53
CA ARG A 222 -7.30 -9.61 27.37
C ARG A 222 -7.15 -8.65 26.18
N LYS A 223 -7.55 -7.38 26.35
CA LYS A 223 -7.53 -6.33 25.31
C LYS A 223 -8.42 -6.66 24.09
N ALA A 224 -9.55 -7.34 24.31
CA ALA A 224 -10.47 -7.76 23.25
C ALA A 224 -11.52 -6.67 22.96
N PHE A 225 -11.14 -5.57 22.31
CA PHE A 225 -11.99 -4.38 22.07
C PHE A 225 -12.77 -4.46 20.75
N CYS A 226 -13.65 -5.45 20.61
CA CYS A 226 -14.40 -5.60 19.36
C CYS A 226 -15.57 -4.64 19.24
N ALA A 227 -15.84 -4.21 18.01
CA ALA A 227 -17.07 -3.50 17.68
C ALA A 227 -18.22 -4.48 17.40
N ARG A 228 -19.44 -4.07 17.73
CA ARG A 228 -20.66 -4.81 17.34
C ARG A 228 -20.85 -4.76 15.82
N LEU A 229 -21.36 -5.86 15.27
CA LEU A 229 -21.77 -5.91 13.86
C LEU A 229 -22.85 -4.84 13.58
N PRO A 230 -22.72 -4.04 12.51
CA PRO A 230 -23.71 -3.03 12.15
C PRO A 230 -25.13 -3.58 11.94
N GLU A 231 -25.27 -4.75 11.32
CA GLU A 231 -26.57 -5.39 11.08
C GLU A 231 -27.31 -5.69 12.39
N HIS A 232 -26.61 -6.11 13.44
CA HIS A 232 -27.20 -6.32 14.76
C HIS A 232 -27.58 -5.02 15.47
N VAL A 233 -26.93 -3.91 15.11
CA VAL A 233 -27.26 -2.59 15.65
C VAL A 233 -28.49 -2.02 14.96
N ASP A 234 -28.58 -2.21 13.64
CA ASP A 234 -29.65 -1.68 12.80
C ASP A 234 -30.88 -2.61 12.72
N GLY A 235 -30.79 -3.81 13.32
CA GLY A 235 -31.87 -4.80 13.31
C GLY A 235 -32.09 -5.45 11.95
N ILE A 236 -31.02 -5.58 11.15
CA ILE A 236 -31.06 -6.22 9.84
C ILE A 236 -30.92 -7.74 10.02
N ASP A 237 -31.96 -8.45 9.64
CA ASP A 237 -32.06 -9.91 9.72
C ASP A 237 -32.35 -10.55 8.36
N ARG A 238 -32.67 -9.76 7.32
CA ARG A 238 -33.00 -10.27 5.98
C ARG A 238 -32.06 -9.74 4.89
N LEU A 239 -31.77 -10.60 3.91
CA LEU A 239 -30.90 -10.26 2.76
C LEU A 239 -31.37 -9.04 1.96
N ALA A 240 -32.68 -8.80 1.89
CA ALA A 240 -33.26 -7.68 1.14
C ALA A 240 -32.94 -6.31 1.78
N GLU A 241 -32.66 -6.28 3.08
CA GLU A 241 -32.37 -5.06 3.83
C GLU A 241 -30.93 -4.58 3.65
N LEU A 242 -30.03 -5.46 3.19
CA LEU A 242 -28.68 -5.12 2.73
C LEU A 242 -28.73 -4.37 1.39
N THR A 243 -29.21 -3.14 1.44
CA THR A 243 -29.27 -2.24 0.28
C THR A 243 -27.91 -1.60 0.00
N PRO A 244 -27.61 -1.21 -1.25
CA PRO A 244 -26.42 -0.43 -1.55
C PRO A 244 -26.33 0.89 -0.75
N GLY A 245 -27.48 1.49 -0.43
CA GLY A 245 -27.54 2.68 0.41
C GLY A 245 -27.05 2.42 1.83
N TRP A 246 -27.50 1.32 2.44
CA TRP A 246 -27.03 0.89 3.75
C TRP A 246 -25.53 0.59 3.75
N ILE A 247 -25.04 -0.16 2.76
CA ILE A 247 -23.62 -0.50 2.63
C ILE A 247 -22.74 0.76 2.54
N ARG A 248 -23.18 1.79 1.79
CA ARG A 248 -22.45 3.07 1.72
C ARG A 248 -22.40 3.82 3.04
N LYS A 249 -23.38 3.65 3.94
CA LYS A 249 -23.33 4.25 5.28
C LYS A 249 -22.22 3.65 6.13
N LEU A 250 -21.83 2.40 5.90
CA LEU A 250 -20.81 1.71 6.71
C LEU A 250 -19.41 2.34 6.58
N GLU A 251 -19.15 3.06 5.50
CA GLU A 251 -17.92 3.82 5.27
C GLU A 251 -17.82 5.07 6.16
N GLN A 252 -18.95 5.66 6.55
CA GLN A 252 -18.99 6.96 7.20
C GLN A 252 -18.15 6.96 8.49
N ALA A 253 -17.46 8.07 8.71
CA ALA A 253 -16.70 8.27 9.94
C ALA A 253 -17.62 8.25 11.17
N PRO A 254 -17.09 7.97 12.37
CA PRO A 254 -17.86 8.06 13.60
C PRO A 254 -18.47 9.46 13.80
N GLY A 255 -19.80 9.58 13.75
CA GLY A 255 -20.55 10.81 14.01
C GLY A 255 -22.05 10.53 14.09
N GLY A 256 -22.70 10.91 15.20
CA GLY A 256 -24.10 10.56 15.42
C GLY A 256 -24.33 9.03 15.40
N GLU A 257 -25.19 8.56 14.51
CA GLU A 257 -25.60 7.14 14.43
C GLU A 257 -24.53 6.19 13.88
N THR A 258 -23.49 6.70 13.20
CA THR A 258 -22.46 5.87 12.55
C THR A 258 -21.31 5.46 13.47
N GLN A 259 -21.33 5.91 14.72
CA GLN A 259 -20.29 5.58 15.68
C GLN A 259 -20.30 4.08 16.01
N PRO A 260 -19.14 3.41 15.98
CA PRO A 260 -18.99 2.04 16.46
C PRO A 260 -19.58 1.87 17.87
N LYS A 261 -20.21 0.72 18.09
CA LYS A 261 -20.69 0.31 19.41
C LYS A 261 -19.76 -0.77 19.95
N LEU A 262 -19.33 -0.64 21.20
CA LEU A 262 -18.49 -1.66 21.83
C LEU A 262 -19.29 -2.96 22.00
N TYR A 263 -18.67 -4.08 21.64
CA TYR A 263 -19.26 -5.40 21.80
C TYR A 263 -19.13 -5.90 23.24
N TYR A 264 -20.20 -6.53 23.72
CA TYR A 264 -20.25 -7.33 24.93
C TYR A 264 -21.26 -8.46 24.74
N SER A 265 -21.04 -9.58 25.43
CA SER A 265 -21.93 -10.74 25.34
C SER A 265 -22.67 -10.95 26.65
N THR A 266 -23.98 -11.17 26.55
CA THR A 266 -24.86 -11.56 27.67
C THR A 266 -25.27 -13.03 27.60
N LYS A 267 -24.71 -13.75 26.63
CA LYS A 267 -24.93 -15.17 26.39
C LYS A 267 -23.72 -15.95 26.90
N PRO A 268 -23.93 -17.04 27.66
CA PRO A 268 -22.84 -17.92 28.02
C PRO A 268 -22.13 -18.45 26.77
N PRO A 269 -20.79 -18.44 26.72
CA PRO A 269 -20.05 -18.95 25.57
C PRO A 269 -20.22 -20.47 25.47
N ALA A 270 -20.11 -21.00 24.25
CA ALA A 270 -20.21 -22.44 23.99
C ALA A 270 -18.99 -23.25 24.48
N ILE A 271 -17.88 -22.58 24.78
CA ILE A 271 -16.63 -23.18 25.27
C ILE A 271 -16.44 -22.90 26.76
N LYS A 272 -15.57 -23.68 27.43
CA LYS A 272 -15.25 -23.50 28.86
C LYS A 272 -13.97 -22.72 29.12
N GLN A 273 -13.03 -22.75 28.17
CA GLN A 273 -11.74 -22.07 28.23
C GLN A 273 -11.28 -21.76 26.80
N TYR A 274 -10.40 -20.77 26.65
CA TYR A 274 -9.73 -20.50 25.38
C TYR A 274 -8.72 -21.61 25.04
N GLU A 275 -8.30 -21.70 23.77
CA GLU A 275 -7.35 -22.74 23.33
C GLU A 275 -5.99 -22.64 24.04
N ASP A 276 -5.57 -21.43 24.44
CA ASP A 276 -4.35 -21.18 25.22
C ASP A 276 -4.46 -21.60 26.71
N GLY A 277 -5.59 -22.18 27.11
CA GLY A 277 -5.89 -22.59 28.49
C GLY A 277 -6.38 -21.45 29.39
N THR A 278 -6.51 -20.23 28.88
CA THR A 278 -7.04 -19.10 29.65
C THR A 278 -8.52 -19.38 29.99
N PRO A 279 -8.93 -19.27 31.27
CA PRO A 279 -10.33 -19.43 31.64
C PRO A 279 -11.17 -18.24 31.15
N LEU A 280 -12.41 -18.52 30.75
CA LEU A 280 -13.38 -17.49 30.42
C LEU A 280 -13.84 -16.75 31.67
N ARG A 281 -13.82 -15.42 31.66
CA ARG A 281 -14.44 -14.60 32.69
C ARG A 281 -15.94 -14.50 32.42
N ALA A 282 -16.72 -14.76 33.45
CA ALA A 282 -18.16 -14.60 33.44
C ALA A 282 -18.58 -13.99 34.78
N PHE A 283 -19.49 -13.03 34.73
CA PHE A 283 -20.07 -12.44 35.92
C PHE A 283 -21.58 -12.33 35.73
N ALA A 284 -22.33 -12.68 36.77
CA ALA A 284 -23.77 -12.52 36.79
C ALA A 284 -24.21 -11.94 38.14
N PRO A 285 -25.35 -11.22 38.19
CA PRO A 285 -25.88 -10.68 39.43
C PRO A 285 -26.15 -11.77 40.47
N ARG A 286 -26.11 -11.40 41.75
CA ARG A 286 -26.42 -12.34 42.86
C ARG A 286 -27.79 -13.03 42.72
N GLU A 287 -28.77 -12.32 42.15
CA GLU A 287 -30.15 -12.81 41.93
C GLU A 287 -30.32 -13.63 40.64
N ASN A 288 -29.29 -13.74 39.80
CA ASN A 288 -29.28 -14.55 38.59
C ASN A 288 -27.91 -15.24 38.44
N PRO A 289 -27.55 -16.17 39.34
CA PRO A 289 -26.19 -16.72 39.44
C PRO A 289 -25.82 -17.59 38.23
N LEU A 290 -24.52 -17.72 37.96
CA LEU A 290 -23.99 -18.40 36.78
C LEU A 290 -24.44 -19.87 36.66
N GLU A 291 -24.54 -20.59 37.78
CA GLU A 291 -24.94 -22.01 37.80
C GLU A 291 -26.38 -22.24 37.34
N ARG A 292 -27.24 -21.21 37.40
CA ARG A 292 -28.65 -21.26 37.01
C ARG A 292 -29.04 -20.03 36.18
N TYR A 293 -28.12 -19.57 35.34
CA TYR A 293 -28.29 -18.32 34.61
C TYR A 293 -29.51 -18.35 33.69
N LEU A 294 -30.40 -17.36 33.87
CA LEU A 294 -31.62 -17.18 33.08
C LEU A 294 -31.47 -15.98 32.16
N GLU A 295 -31.22 -16.23 30.86
CA GLU A 295 -31.01 -15.17 29.86
C GLU A 295 -32.26 -14.29 29.65
N ASN A 296 -33.46 -14.81 29.91
CA ASN A 296 -34.71 -14.06 29.79
C ASN A 296 -34.93 -13.01 30.89
N ARG A 297 -34.14 -13.02 31.97
CA ARG A 297 -34.14 -12.00 33.03
C ARG A 297 -33.40 -10.75 32.55
N ARG A 298 -34.05 -10.00 31.66
CA ARG A 298 -33.45 -8.83 30.98
C ARG A 298 -32.98 -7.74 31.94
N ASP A 299 -33.48 -7.67 33.17
CA ASP A 299 -33.09 -6.73 34.23
C ASP A 299 -31.89 -7.22 35.08
N LYS A 300 -31.51 -8.49 34.92
CA LYS A 300 -30.46 -9.20 35.69
C LYS A 300 -29.53 -9.96 34.75
N LEU A 301 -29.11 -9.35 33.65
CA LEU A 301 -28.20 -10.01 32.70
C LEU A 301 -26.79 -10.10 33.30
N GLY A 302 -26.13 -11.19 32.95
CA GLY A 302 -24.70 -11.41 33.13
C GLY A 302 -23.92 -10.88 31.94
N ILE A 303 -22.61 -10.75 32.11
CA ILE A 303 -21.67 -10.48 31.03
C ILE A 303 -20.62 -11.58 30.98
N PHE A 304 -20.29 -12.00 29.78
CA PHE A 304 -19.42 -13.15 29.52
C PHE A 304 -18.32 -12.77 28.53
N ASP A 305 -17.17 -13.42 28.69
CA ASP A 305 -16.14 -13.46 27.67
C ASP A 305 -16.72 -14.10 26.40
N ASP A 306 -16.45 -13.48 25.27
CA ASP A 306 -16.93 -13.96 23.97
C ASP A 306 -15.75 -14.40 23.10
N PRO A 307 -15.69 -15.67 22.66
CA PRO A 307 -14.60 -16.17 21.84
C PRO A 307 -14.61 -15.64 20.40
N ASP A 308 -15.72 -15.06 19.93
CA ASP A 308 -15.74 -14.38 18.62
C ASP A 308 -15.00 -13.06 18.66
N CYS A 309 -14.88 -12.43 19.83
CA CYS A 309 -14.07 -11.25 20.00
C CYS A 309 -12.60 -11.63 20.24
N GLY A 310 -11.85 -11.74 19.14
CA GLY A 310 -10.43 -12.07 19.18
C GLY A 310 -9.55 -11.04 19.89
N VAL A 311 -8.35 -11.45 20.29
CA VAL A 311 -7.37 -10.58 20.96
C VAL A 311 -6.43 -9.86 20.01
N SER A 312 -6.37 -10.26 18.74
CA SER A 312 -5.55 -9.61 17.70
C SER A 312 -6.20 -8.30 17.25
N PRO A 313 -5.65 -7.12 17.62
CA PRO A 313 -6.26 -5.85 17.27
C PRO A 313 -5.83 -5.41 15.86
N ILE A 314 -6.63 -4.54 15.24
CA ILE A 314 -6.22 -3.80 14.04
C ILE A 314 -4.84 -3.16 14.28
N GLN A 315 -3.95 -3.31 13.31
CA GLN A 315 -2.66 -2.63 13.27
C GLN A 315 -2.74 -1.61 12.14
N ALA A 316 -3.06 -0.37 12.48
CA ALA A 316 -3.36 0.67 11.50
C ALA A 316 -2.08 1.33 10.96
N HIS A 317 -2.06 1.58 9.66
CA HIS A 317 -1.13 2.48 8.97
C HIS A 317 0.37 2.28 9.27
N LEU A 318 0.82 1.03 9.33
CA LEU A 318 2.23 0.65 9.52
C LEU A 318 3.06 1.15 8.34
N SER A 319 4.10 1.92 8.62
CA SER A 319 4.90 2.62 7.61
C SER A 319 6.31 2.05 7.47
N THR A 320 6.76 1.29 8.47
CA THR A 320 8.08 0.66 8.46
C THR A 320 7.99 -0.86 8.41
N ARG A 321 9.03 -1.48 7.83
CA ARG A 321 9.21 -2.94 7.85
C ARG A 321 9.22 -3.50 9.28
N ALA A 322 9.81 -2.77 10.23
CA ALA A 322 9.90 -3.19 11.62
C ALA A 322 8.52 -3.21 12.31
N GLU A 323 7.75 -2.13 12.17
CA GLU A 323 6.35 -2.05 12.64
C GLU A 323 5.50 -3.17 12.04
N TYR A 324 5.59 -3.35 10.72
CA TYR A 324 4.90 -4.43 10.01
C TYR A 324 5.28 -5.82 10.55
N ARG A 325 6.59 -6.06 10.77
CA ARG A 325 7.06 -7.35 11.29
C ARG A 325 6.50 -7.64 12.68
N GLN A 326 6.54 -6.65 13.57
CA GLN A 326 6.02 -6.76 14.93
C GLN A 326 4.49 -6.96 14.94
N ALA A 327 3.78 -6.29 14.04
CA ALA A 327 2.34 -6.45 13.89
C ALA A 327 1.93 -7.89 13.55
N LEU A 328 2.71 -8.62 12.75
CA LEU A 328 2.43 -10.03 12.42
C LEU A 328 2.49 -10.95 13.64
N ASP A 329 3.25 -10.59 14.68
CA ASP A 329 3.34 -11.39 15.90
C ASP A 329 2.04 -11.35 16.71
N THR A 330 1.22 -10.31 16.52
CA THR A 330 -0.08 -10.14 17.20
C THR A 330 -1.18 -11.07 16.66
N LEU A 331 -0.99 -11.68 15.49
CA LEU A 331 -2.00 -12.54 14.87
C LEU A 331 -2.14 -13.88 15.61
N TYR A 332 -3.36 -14.21 16.00
CA TYR A 332 -3.74 -15.45 16.67
C TYR A 332 -5.08 -15.94 16.11
N ALA A 333 -5.22 -17.25 15.97
CA ALA A 333 -6.46 -17.86 15.48
C ALA A 333 -7.55 -17.78 16.56
N ALA A 334 -8.78 -17.42 16.20
CA ALA A 334 -9.92 -17.39 17.11
C ALA A 334 -11.19 -17.97 16.47
N PHE A 335 -12.33 -17.90 17.15
CA PHE A 335 -13.44 -18.82 16.95
C PHE A 335 -14.08 -18.85 15.53
N ASN A 336 -14.99 -17.93 15.20
CA ASN A 336 -15.72 -17.96 13.92
C ASN A 336 -14.99 -17.25 12.76
N THR A 337 -15.48 -17.51 11.54
CA THR A 337 -15.08 -16.86 10.28
C THR A 337 -16.12 -15.83 9.83
N ASN A 338 -15.81 -14.53 9.95
CA ASN A 338 -16.62 -13.40 9.46
C ASN A 338 -15.75 -12.35 8.74
N THR A 339 -15.26 -12.68 7.55
CA THR A 339 -14.39 -11.79 6.76
C THR A 339 -15.11 -10.54 6.25
N ALA A 340 -16.45 -10.54 6.18
CA ALA A 340 -17.25 -9.35 5.86
C ALA A 340 -17.01 -8.18 6.83
N GLU A 341 -16.78 -8.46 8.12
CA GLU A 341 -16.40 -7.43 9.11
C GLU A 341 -15.00 -6.90 8.84
N GLY A 342 -14.07 -7.79 8.54
CA GLY A 342 -12.70 -7.43 8.16
C GLY A 342 -12.68 -6.53 6.93
N VAL A 343 -13.48 -6.85 5.91
CA VAL A 343 -13.63 -6.05 4.69
C VAL A 343 -14.20 -4.66 5.00
N MET A 344 -15.20 -4.57 5.88
CA MET A 344 -15.76 -3.29 6.31
C MET A 344 -14.70 -2.42 7.01
N TRP A 345 -13.98 -2.98 7.99
CA TRP A 345 -12.94 -2.24 8.70
C TRP A 345 -11.75 -1.90 7.79
N GLY A 346 -11.39 -2.79 6.88
CA GLY A 346 -10.40 -2.52 5.84
C GLY A 346 -10.81 -1.35 4.94
N TRP A 347 -12.10 -1.22 4.59
CA TRP A 347 -12.58 -0.06 3.85
C TRP A 347 -12.42 1.23 4.66
N ARG A 348 -12.73 1.20 5.96
CA ARG A 348 -12.55 2.35 6.87
C ARG A 348 -11.09 2.77 7.00
N LEU A 349 -10.15 1.82 7.00
CA LEU A 349 -8.71 2.10 7.00
C LEU A 349 -8.17 2.64 5.67
N LEU A 350 -8.95 2.57 4.59
CA LEU A 350 -8.62 3.14 3.28
C LEU A 350 -9.45 4.39 2.95
N SER A 351 -10.49 4.71 3.73
CA SER A 351 -11.44 5.77 3.42
C SER A 351 -11.01 7.12 4.00
N PRO A 352 -10.97 8.20 3.20
CA PRO A 352 -10.72 9.55 3.70
C PRO A 352 -11.83 10.04 4.65
N GLN A 353 -12.98 9.36 4.73
CA GLN A 353 -13.96 9.64 5.78
C GLN A 353 -13.35 9.44 7.17
N TRP A 354 -12.40 8.51 7.31
CA TRP A 354 -11.73 8.18 8.57
C TRP A 354 -10.37 8.88 8.73
N GLN A 355 -10.10 9.94 7.96
CA GLN A 355 -8.82 10.63 8.01
C GLN A 355 -8.51 11.16 9.42
N GLY A 356 -7.31 10.88 9.90
CA GLY A 356 -6.81 11.32 11.20
C GLY A 356 -7.50 10.67 12.40
N ARG A 357 -8.25 9.57 12.20
CA ARG A 357 -8.95 8.84 13.27
C ARG A 357 -8.19 7.64 13.82
N TRP A 358 -7.12 7.22 13.15
CA TRP A 358 -6.38 6.00 13.46
C TRP A 358 -5.00 6.34 14.05
N GLY A 359 -4.88 6.35 15.38
CA GLY A 359 -3.60 6.49 16.10
C GLY A 359 -2.90 7.87 16.00
N GLN A 360 -1.86 8.07 16.83
CA GLN A 360 -1.00 9.26 16.76
C GLN A 360 0.09 9.05 15.70
N GLY A 361 0.29 10.03 14.80
CA GLY A 361 1.35 10.00 13.77
C GLY A 361 0.87 9.78 12.33
N ALA A 362 -0.43 9.54 12.10
CA ALA A 362 -1.02 9.29 10.78
C ALA A 362 -2.18 10.25 10.47
N ALA A 363 -2.09 11.51 10.90
CA ALA A 363 -3.18 12.49 10.79
C ALA A 363 -3.69 12.71 9.35
N GLU A 364 -2.81 12.54 8.36
CA GLU A 364 -3.12 12.70 6.93
C GLU A 364 -3.70 11.42 6.29
N LEU A 365 -3.75 10.30 7.01
CA LEU A 365 -4.25 9.02 6.52
C LEU A 365 -5.65 8.72 7.09
N PRO A 366 -6.54 8.08 6.30
CA PRO A 366 -6.33 7.68 4.91
C PRO A 366 -6.44 8.87 3.94
N ARG A 367 -5.70 8.81 2.83
CA ARG A 367 -5.67 9.91 1.84
C ARG A 367 -6.97 10.00 1.02
N PRO A 368 -7.24 11.11 0.31
CA PRO A 368 -8.37 11.22 -0.61
C PRO A 368 -8.41 10.12 -1.69
N TYR A 369 -9.61 9.79 -2.16
CA TYR A 369 -9.81 8.90 -3.31
C TYR A 369 -9.40 9.56 -4.63
N GLY A 370 -9.08 8.73 -5.64
CA GLY A 370 -8.90 9.19 -7.02
C GLY A 370 -7.62 10.00 -7.29
N GLN A 371 -6.71 10.06 -6.33
CA GLN A 371 -5.40 10.70 -6.52
C GLN A 371 -4.53 9.84 -7.46
N ALA A 372 -4.02 10.46 -8.53
CA ALA A 372 -3.23 9.76 -9.55
C ALA A 372 -1.93 9.17 -9.00
N ASP A 373 -1.38 9.80 -7.96
CA ASP A 373 -0.15 9.45 -7.27
C ASP A 373 -0.40 8.66 -5.97
N ASN A 374 -1.62 8.19 -5.71
CA ASN A 374 -1.91 7.39 -4.53
C ASN A 374 -2.87 6.23 -4.82
N ARG A 375 -2.36 5.01 -4.70
CA ARG A 375 -3.10 3.77 -4.92
C ARG A 375 -3.63 3.23 -3.60
N LYS A 376 -4.92 2.90 -3.59
CA LYS A 376 -5.58 2.25 -2.45
C LYS A 376 -5.85 0.80 -2.79
N ILE A 377 -5.37 -0.11 -1.95
CA ILE A 377 -5.38 -1.54 -2.20
C ILE A 377 -5.97 -2.26 -1.00
N MET A 378 -6.92 -3.16 -1.25
CA MET A 378 -7.34 -4.16 -0.27
C MET A 378 -6.79 -5.51 -0.70
N VAL A 379 -6.21 -6.26 0.23
CA VAL A 379 -5.89 -7.68 0.05
C VAL A 379 -6.78 -8.46 1.01
N LEU A 380 -7.70 -9.25 0.48
CA LEU A 380 -8.56 -10.14 1.25
C LEU A 380 -7.96 -11.54 1.26
N PHE A 381 -7.59 -12.02 2.43
CA PHE A 381 -7.07 -13.36 2.66
C PHE A 381 -8.09 -14.18 3.45
N SER A 382 -8.53 -15.32 2.92
CA SER A 382 -9.45 -16.22 3.62
C SER A 382 -9.30 -17.66 3.15
N ASP A 383 -9.61 -18.59 4.04
CA ASP A 383 -9.62 -20.02 3.73
C ASP A 383 -10.98 -20.55 3.28
N GLY A 384 -12.06 -19.75 3.34
CA GLY A 384 -13.35 -20.24 2.85
C GLY A 384 -14.56 -19.37 3.15
N GLU A 385 -15.68 -20.07 3.38
CA GLU A 385 -17.01 -19.50 3.52
C GLU A 385 -17.28 -19.01 4.96
N HIS A 386 -18.20 -18.06 5.09
CA HIS A 386 -18.64 -17.59 6.39
C HIS A 386 -19.38 -18.68 7.17
N MET A 387 -19.11 -18.77 8.48
CA MET A 387 -19.76 -19.76 9.35
C MET A 387 -20.99 -19.19 10.07
N GLY A 388 -21.93 -20.08 10.42
CA GLY A 388 -23.10 -19.75 11.25
C GLY A 388 -24.37 -19.42 10.45
N PRO A 389 -25.50 -19.22 11.16
CA PRO A 389 -26.80 -19.03 10.51
C PRO A 389 -26.89 -17.74 9.68
N GLU A 390 -26.04 -16.75 9.94
CA GLU A 390 -25.98 -15.50 9.16
C GLU A 390 -25.01 -15.56 7.96
N ALA A 391 -24.48 -16.74 7.58
CA ALA A 391 -23.49 -16.87 6.50
C ALA A 391 -23.92 -16.17 5.21
N ALA A 392 -25.14 -16.41 4.73
CA ALA A 392 -25.67 -15.77 3.52
C ALA A 392 -25.75 -14.23 3.63
N LEU A 393 -26.04 -13.70 4.82
CA LEU A 393 -26.07 -12.26 5.08
C LEU A 393 -24.66 -11.68 5.00
N ARG A 394 -23.69 -12.34 5.63
CA ARG A 394 -22.27 -11.98 5.61
C ARG A 394 -21.69 -12.04 4.19
N ASP A 395 -22.02 -13.08 3.42
CA ASP A 395 -21.62 -13.24 2.03
C ASP A 395 -22.09 -12.06 1.17
N ARG A 396 -23.39 -11.76 1.27
CA ARG A 396 -24.00 -10.64 0.52
C ARG A 396 -23.38 -9.31 0.94
N LYS A 397 -23.18 -9.09 2.24
CA LYS A 397 -22.55 -7.87 2.77
C LYS A 397 -21.13 -7.70 2.21
N GLN A 398 -20.30 -8.74 2.27
CA GLN A 398 -18.94 -8.73 1.73
C GLN A 398 -18.91 -8.36 0.25
N LEU A 399 -19.74 -9.00 -0.59
CA LEU A 399 -19.80 -8.71 -2.02
C LEU A 399 -20.22 -7.27 -2.32
N LEU A 400 -21.18 -6.73 -1.55
CA LEU A 400 -21.61 -5.34 -1.72
C LEU A 400 -20.52 -4.36 -1.26
N LEU A 401 -19.83 -4.62 -0.16
CA LEU A 401 -18.68 -3.82 0.29
C LEU A 401 -17.58 -3.79 -0.79
N CYS A 402 -17.18 -4.96 -1.29
CA CYS A 402 -16.20 -5.08 -2.37
C CYS A 402 -16.62 -4.27 -3.62
N ARG A 403 -17.91 -4.27 -3.96
CA ARG A 403 -18.43 -3.49 -5.09
C ARG A 403 -18.33 -1.98 -4.86
N GLU A 404 -18.73 -1.48 -3.69
CA GLU A 404 -18.68 -0.05 -3.40
C GLU A 404 -17.23 0.47 -3.28
N MET A 405 -16.32 -0.33 -2.70
CA MET A 405 -14.89 -0.03 -2.68
C MET A 405 -14.29 0.11 -4.09
N LYS A 406 -14.59 -0.85 -4.98
CA LYS A 406 -14.12 -0.82 -6.37
C LYS A 406 -14.62 0.41 -7.13
N ARG A 407 -15.86 0.85 -6.88
CA ARG A 407 -16.40 2.09 -7.46
C ARG A 407 -15.64 3.35 -7.02
N LYS A 408 -14.98 3.31 -5.86
CA LYS A 408 -14.15 4.41 -5.34
C LYS A 408 -12.68 4.31 -5.76
N GLY A 409 -12.35 3.40 -6.67
CA GLY A 409 -10.99 3.20 -7.17
C GLY A 409 -10.09 2.38 -6.24
N ILE A 410 -10.64 1.70 -5.23
CA ILE A 410 -9.86 0.76 -4.41
C ILE A 410 -9.65 -0.52 -5.20
N GLN A 411 -8.40 -0.92 -5.40
CA GLN A 411 -8.04 -2.18 -6.04
C GLN A 411 -8.13 -3.31 -5.02
N VAL A 412 -8.96 -4.31 -5.27
CA VAL A 412 -9.14 -5.48 -4.42
C VAL A 412 -8.41 -6.69 -5.00
N TYR A 413 -7.43 -7.18 -4.27
CA TYR A 413 -6.72 -8.44 -4.47
C TYR A 413 -7.28 -9.47 -3.49
N THR A 414 -7.31 -10.73 -3.88
CA THR A 414 -7.86 -11.79 -3.03
C THR A 414 -6.94 -13.00 -3.02
N VAL A 415 -6.76 -13.64 -1.88
CA VAL A 415 -5.98 -14.86 -1.71
C VAL A 415 -6.87 -15.90 -1.02
N ALA A 416 -7.27 -16.92 -1.77
CA ALA A 416 -7.98 -18.08 -1.22
C ALA A 416 -6.96 -19.12 -0.75
N PHE A 417 -6.99 -19.48 0.53
CA PHE A 417 -6.03 -20.40 1.15
C PHE A 417 -6.66 -21.75 1.45
N GLU A 418 -6.17 -22.83 0.85
CA GLU A 418 -6.61 -24.22 1.15
C GLU A 418 -8.12 -24.53 1.03
N GLY A 419 -8.96 -23.61 0.51
CA GLY A 419 -10.41 -23.81 0.33
C GLY A 419 -10.99 -23.33 -1.00
N ASP A 420 -12.32 -23.16 -1.04
CA ASP A 420 -13.04 -22.80 -2.25
C ASP A 420 -12.79 -21.33 -2.63
N ALA A 421 -11.93 -21.15 -3.62
CA ALA A 421 -11.59 -19.86 -4.17
C ALA A 421 -12.76 -19.12 -4.84
N ARG A 422 -13.89 -19.77 -5.13
CA ARG A 422 -14.99 -19.15 -5.90
C ARG A 422 -15.62 -17.97 -5.19
N PHE A 423 -15.87 -18.07 -3.89
CA PHE A 423 -16.49 -16.97 -3.15
C PHE A 423 -15.51 -15.82 -2.95
N VAL A 424 -14.32 -16.12 -2.41
CA VAL A 424 -13.27 -15.14 -2.13
C VAL A 424 -12.86 -14.38 -3.40
N ALA A 425 -12.73 -15.08 -4.54
CA ALA A 425 -12.35 -14.46 -5.81
C ALA A 425 -13.38 -13.47 -6.39
N GLN A 426 -14.66 -13.51 -5.98
CA GLN A 426 -15.68 -12.57 -6.48
C GLN A 426 -15.44 -11.14 -5.99
N CYS A 427 -14.69 -10.97 -4.91
CA CYS A 427 -14.31 -9.65 -4.42
C CYS A 427 -13.22 -8.99 -5.27
N ALA A 428 -12.37 -9.77 -5.94
CA ALA A 428 -11.26 -9.27 -6.74
C ALA A 428 -11.71 -8.25 -7.80
N SER A 429 -10.86 -7.28 -8.12
CA SER A 429 -11.21 -6.27 -9.14
C SER A 429 -11.01 -6.79 -10.56
N ASP A 430 -10.02 -7.67 -10.74
CA ASP A 430 -9.79 -8.43 -11.95
C ASP A 430 -9.51 -9.91 -11.63
N ARG A 431 -9.74 -10.81 -12.59
CA ARG A 431 -9.45 -12.24 -12.43
C ARG A 431 -7.97 -12.52 -12.16
N SER A 432 -7.05 -11.72 -12.71
CA SER A 432 -5.61 -11.80 -12.45
C SER A 432 -5.21 -11.41 -11.03
N GLN A 433 -6.10 -10.74 -10.29
CA GLN A 433 -5.90 -10.32 -8.90
C GLN A 433 -6.49 -11.34 -7.90
N ALA A 434 -7.04 -12.45 -8.39
CA ALA A 434 -7.51 -13.56 -7.56
C ALA A 434 -6.46 -14.68 -7.52
N TYR A 435 -5.83 -14.83 -6.37
CA TYR A 435 -4.78 -15.81 -6.12
C TYR A 435 -5.33 -17.00 -5.34
N LYS A 436 -4.73 -18.17 -5.58
CA LYS A 436 -4.93 -19.37 -4.79
C LYS A 436 -3.62 -19.73 -4.11
N ALA A 437 -3.69 -20.05 -2.83
CA ALA A 437 -2.55 -20.43 -2.03
C ALA A 437 -2.83 -21.73 -1.27
N THR A 438 -1.76 -22.46 -0.98
CA THR A 438 -1.70 -23.60 -0.08
C THR A 438 -0.52 -23.41 0.86
N SER A 439 -0.44 -24.20 1.93
CA SER A 439 0.72 -24.19 2.82
C SER A 439 2.06 -24.36 2.07
N GLY A 440 2.06 -25.09 0.95
CA GLY A 440 3.26 -25.34 0.14
C GLY A 440 3.71 -24.20 -0.76
N ASN A 441 2.83 -23.27 -1.14
CA ASN A 441 3.14 -22.22 -2.12
C ASN A 441 2.83 -20.79 -1.65
N ILE A 442 2.28 -20.61 -0.44
CA ILE A 442 1.82 -19.31 0.07
C ILE A 442 2.90 -18.22 0.03
N ARG A 443 4.16 -18.58 0.33
CA ARG A 443 5.30 -17.65 0.24
C ARG A 443 5.46 -17.11 -1.17
N THR A 444 5.54 -17.99 -2.16
CA THR A 444 5.65 -17.62 -3.58
C THR A 444 4.46 -16.77 -4.05
N VAL A 445 3.24 -17.12 -3.63
CA VAL A 445 2.02 -16.37 -3.98
C VAL A 445 2.08 -14.95 -3.43
N LEU A 446 2.41 -14.79 -2.14
CA LEU A 446 2.48 -13.48 -1.49
C LEU A 446 3.65 -12.63 -1.98
N THR A 447 4.81 -13.23 -2.29
CA THR A 447 5.90 -12.53 -2.98
C THR A 447 5.45 -11.99 -4.34
N ARG A 448 4.78 -12.82 -5.16
CA ARG A 448 4.26 -12.37 -6.47
C ARG A 448 3.21 -11.27 -6.33
N LEU A 449 2.34 -11.36 -5.33
CA LEU A 449 1.35 -10.33 -5.04
C LEU A 449 2.04 -9.01 -4.66
N ALA A 450 3.03 -9.05 -3.77
CA ALA A 450 3.82 -7.86 -3.40
C ALA A 450 4.54 -7.23 -4.60
N SER A 451 5.17 -8.05 -5.46
CA SER A 451 5.79 -7.56 -6.70
C SER A 451 4.77 -6.92 -7.63
N ALA A 452 3.60 -7.55 -7.83
CA ALA A 452 2.53 -7.00 -8.66
C ALA A 452 1.97 -5.67 -8.10
N ILE A 453 1.97 -5.49 -6.78
CA ILE A 453 1.63 -4.21 -6.15
C ILE A 453 2.72 -3.17 -6.44
N ASN A 454 4.00 -3.54 -6.37
CA ASN A 454 5.12 -2.61 -6.56
C ASN A 454 5.43 -2.26 -8.02
N ASP A 455 5.26 -3.18 -8.98
CA ASP A 455 5.76 -3.04 -10.35
C ASP A 455 4.90 -2.14 -11.28
N VAL A 456 3.77 -1.60 -10.82
CA VAL A 456 2.86 -0.78 -11.66
C VAL A 456 3.35 0.67 -11.86
N VAL A 457 4.59 0.99 -11.50
CA VAL A 457 5.17 2.34 -11.63
C VAL A 457 6.21 2.39 -12.75
N LEU A 458 5.79 2.14 -14.00
CA LEU A 458 6.56 2.52 -15.18
C LEU A 458 5.59 2.94 -16.28
N THR A 459 5.12 4.18 -16.21
CA THR A 459 4.60 4.84 -17.41
C THR A 459 5.79 5.47 -18.11
N LYS A 460 6.02 5.06 -19.37
CA LYS A 460 6.98 5.69 -20.27
C LYS A 460 6.54 7.09 -20.64
#